data_AF-A0A660P9F4-F1
#
_entry.id   AF-A0A660P9F4-F1
#
_cell.length_a   1.000
_cell.length_b   1.000
_cell.length_c   1.000
_cell.angle_alpha   90.00
_cell.angle_beta   90.00
_cell.angle_gamma   90.00
#
_symmetry.space_group_name_H-M   'P 1'
#
loop_
_entity.id
_entity.type
_entity.pdbx_description
1 polymer ?
#
loop_
_entity_poly.entity_id
_entity_poly.type
_entity_poly.pdbx_seq_one_letter_code
_entity_poly.pdbx_strand_id
1 'polypeptide(L)' 'VGFEPSVEYSIEKAGNLKSMIFGGEGIFLATLKGTGKVWLQSMPIRKLIQQIAPMGGNSGKGASSILGSFMES' A
#
# COMPACT_ATOMS: atom_id res chain seq x y z
N VAL A 1 -1.04 10.76 -0.85
CA VAL A 1 -2.42 10.21 -0.86
C VAL A 1 -3.07 10.53 0.47
N GLY A 2 -4.39 10.69 0.51
CA GLY A 2 -5.12 11.05 1.73
C GLY A 2 -6.63 11.06 1.51
N PHE A 3 -7.38 11.29 2.57
CA PHE A 3 -8.84 11.38 2.55
C PHE A 3 -9.31 12.38 3.61
N GLU A 4 -10.47 12.99 3.41
CA GLU A 4 -11.06 13.92 4.38
C GLU A 4 -11.47 13.21 5.68
N PRO A 5 -11.42 13.87 6.85
CA PRO A 5 -11.77 13.26 8.13
C PRO A 5 -13.21 12.71 8.23
N SER A 6 -14.12 13.17 7.36
CA SER A 6 -15.49 12.68 7.25
C SER A 6 -15.62 11.33 6.55
N VAL A 7 -14.52 10.81 5.99
CA VAL A 7 -14.47 9.51 5.33
C VAL A 7 -13.97 8.47 6.32
N GLU A 8 -14.83 7.52 6.66
CA GLU A 8 -14.49 6.36 7.46
C GLU A 8 -13.57 5.42 6.68
N TYR A 9 -12.54 4.91 7.34
CA TYR A 9 -11.54 4.01 6.77
C TYR A 9 -11.52 2.70 7.55
N SER A 10 -11.73 1.58 6.86
CA SER A 10 -11.60 0.23 7.40
C SER A 10 -10.65 -0.59 6.55
N ILE A 11 -9.74 -1.32 7.21
CA ILE A 11 -8.89 -2.32 6.55
C ILE A 11 -9.54 -3.68 6.78
N GLU A 12 -10.22 -4.19 5.77
CA GLU A 12 -10.69 -5.57 5.83
C GLU A 12 -9.57 -6.49 5.36
N LYS A 13 -9.14 -7.40 6.24
CA LYS A 13 -8.25 -8.51 5.88
C LYS A 13 -9.03 -9.48 4.98
N ALA A 14 -9.04 -9.22 3.68
CA ALA A 14 -9.58 -10.13 2.69
C ALA A 14 -8.76 -11.44 2.66
N GLY A 15 -9.10 -12.41 3.53
CA GLY A 15 -8.50 -13.74 3.49
C GLY A 15 -7.00 -13.79 3.81
N ASN A 16 -6.47 -15.01 3.76
CA ASN A 16 -5.19 -15.45 4.34
C ASN A 16 -4.03 -14.45 4.08
N LEU A 17 -3.56 -13.80 5.16
CA LEU A 17 -2.46 -12.82 5.20
C LEU A 17 -1.20 -13.31 4.44
N LYS A 18 -1.03 -14.62 4.33
CA LYS A 18 0.01 -15.30 3.55
C LYS A 18 -0.06 -14.94 2.05
N SER A 19 -1.22 -15.08 1.40
CA SER A 19 -1.37 -14.77 -0.03
C SER A 19 -1.17 -13.28 -0.35
N MET A 20 -1.47 -12.41 0.60
CA MET A 20 -1.27 -10.95 0.49
C MET A 20 0.21 -10.53 0.52
N ILE A 21 1.06 -11.31 1.19
CA ILE A 21 2.51 -11.04 1.32
C ILE A 21 3.29 -11.67 0.16
N PHE A 22 2.87 -12.84 -0.33
CA PHE A 22 3.57 -13.60 -1.38
C PHE A 22 3.18 -13.21 -2.83
N GLY A 23 2.17 -12.36 -3.03
CA GLY A 23 1.72 -11.91 -4.36
C GLY A 23 2.49 -10.75 -4.98
N GLY A 24 3.45 -10.15 -4.28
CA GLY A 24 4.32 -9.07 -4.81
C GLY A 24 3.65 -7.70 -5.03
N GLU A 25 2.32 -7.66 -5.14
CA GLU A 25 1.49 -6.46 -5.16
C GLU A 25 0.53 -6.50 -3.97
N GLY A 26 0.93 -5.94 -2.83
CA GLY A 26 0.07 -5.90 -1.65
C GLY A 26 -1.23 -5.15 -1.97
N ILE A 27 -2.37 -5.82 -1.90
CA ILE A 27 -3.68 -5.18 -1.94
C ILE A 27 -4.35 -5.45 -0.60
N PHE A 28 -4.02 -4.60 0.37
CA PHE A 28 -4.89 -4.39 1.52
C PHE A 28 -6.17 -3.75 0.97
N LEU A 29 -7.30 -4.43 1.14
CA LEU A 29 -8.59 -3.88 0.72
C LEU A 29 -8.98 -2.81 1.75
N ALA A 30 -8.69 -1.56 1.41
CA ALA A 30 -9.15 -0.41 2.18
C ALA A 30 -10.57 -0.03 1.74
N THR A 31 -11.51 -0.17 2.66
CA THR A 31 -12.88 0.30 2.48
C THR A 31 -12.98 1.73 2.98
N LEU A 32 -13.30 2.66 2.07
CA LEU A 32 -13.58 4.07 2.38
C LEU A 32 -15.08 4.31 2.28
N LYS A 33 -15.71 4.86 3.33
CA LYS A 33 -17.16 5.10 3.39
C LYS A 33 -17.47 6.49 3.94
N GLY A 34 -18.40 7.20 3.31
CA GLY A 34 -18.83 8.54 3.75
C GLY A 34 -18.85 9.54 2.60
N THR A 35 -19.04 10.81 2.93
CA THR A 35 -19.02 11.91 1.95
C THR A 35 -17.81 12.80 2.20
N GLY A 36 -16.97 12.93 1.19
CA GLY A 36 -15.77 13.75 1.24
C GLY A 36 -14.85 13.48 0.05
N LYS A 37 -13.72 14.18 0.02
CA LYS A 37 -12.69 14.00 -1.01
C LYS A 37 -11.71 12.91 -0.64
N VAL A 38 -11.36 12.12 -1.64
CA VAL A 38 -10.35 11.06 -1.56
C VAL A 38 -9.32 11.29 -2.67
N TRP A 39 -8.04 11.32 -2.30
CA TRP A 39 -6.93 11.47 -3.22
C TRP A 39 -6.18 10.15 -3.36
N LEU A 40 -6.38 9.48 -4.50
CA LEU A 40 -5.72 8.23 -4.85
C LEU A 40 -4.43 8.49 -5.61
N GLN A 41 -3.43 7.63 -5.41
CA GLN A 41 -2.22 7.61 -6.24
C GLN A 41 -2.29 6.42 -7.19
N SER A 42 -2.27 6.70 -8.49
CA SER A 42 -2.34 5.69 -9.56
C SER A 42 -1.04 4.91 -9.69
N MET A 43 0.10 5.60 -9.56
CA MET A 43 1.43 5.01 -9.66
C MET A 43 2.20 5.20 -8.35
N PRO A 44 2.02 4.30 -7.37
CA PRO A 44 2.85 4.28 -6.18
C PRO A 44 4.33 4.19 -6.55
N ILE A 45 5.19 4.85 -5.78
CA ILE A 45 6.64 4.94 -6.05
C ILE A 45 7.29 3.56 -6.28
N ARG A 46 6.78 2.52 -5.62
CA ARG A 46 7.22 1.13 -5.77
C ARG A 46 6.98 0.60 -7.19
N LYS A 47 5.80 0.85 -7.75
CA LYS A 47 5.45 0.49 -9.14
C LYS A 47 6.31 1.29 -10.12
N LEU A 48 6.52 2.58 -9.87
CA LEU A 48 7.41 3.41 -10.69
C LEU A 48 8.83 2.85 -10.74
N ILE A 49 9.43 2.56 -9.57
CA ILE A 49 10.78 2.00 -9.47
C ILE A 49 10.88 0.66 -10.21
N GLN A 50 9.87 -0.22 -10.08
CA GLN A 50 9.85 -1.49 -10.82
C GLN A 50 9.82 -1.31 -12.33
N GLN A 51 9.14 -0.27 -12.84
CA GLN A 51 9.08 0.00 -14.28
C GLN A 51 10.39 0.57 -14.84
N ILE A 52 11.06 1.48 -14.10
CA ILE A 52 12.23 2.21 -14.63
C ILE A 52 13.57 1.60 -14.24
N ALA A 53 13.65 0.89 -13.11
CA ALA A 53 14.88 0.36 -12.57
C ALA A 53 14.60 -0.93 -11.76
N PRO A 54 14.17 -2.02 -12.41
CA PRO A 54 13.82 -3.27 -11.74
C PRO A 54 15.00 -3.96 -11.04
N MET A 55 16.24 -3.67 -11.45
CA MET A 55 17.48 -4.21 -10.86
C MET A 55 18.38 -3.13 -10.24
N GLY A 56 17.87 -1.90 -10.07
CA GLY A 56 18.64 -0.81 -9.47
C GLY A 56 18.76 -0.96 -7.95
N GLY A 57 19.74 -0.30 -7.32
CA GLY A 57 19.90 -0.32 -5.86
C GLY A 57 18.68 0.21 -5.06
N ASN A 58 17.73 0.82 -5.74
CA ASN A 58 16.47 1.29 -5.17
C ASN A 58 15.29 0.30 -5.32
N SER A 59 15.44 -0.83 -6.01
CA SER A 59 14.35 -1.79 -6.28
C SER A 59 13.74 -2.42 -5.03
N GLY A 60 14.46 -2.41 -3.90
CA GLY A 60 13.96 -2.83 -2.58
C GLY A 60 13.33 -1.72 -1.72
N LYS A 61 13.49 -0.45 -2.10
CA LYS A 61 12.98 0.70 -1.34
C LYS A 61 11.46 0.76 -1.47
N GLY A 62 10.78 0.31 -0.41
CA GLY A 62 9.32 0.23 -0.34
C GLY A 62 8.78 -1.08 0.22
N ALA A 63 9.56 -2.18 0.30
CA ALA A 63 9.20 -3.31 1.19
C ALA A 63 9.76 -3.08 2.60
N SER A 64 11.00 -2.62 2.67
CA SER A 64 11.71 -2.40 3.94
C SER A 64 11.04 -1.36 4.84
N SER A 65 10.41 -0.32 4.27
CA SER A 65 9.67 0.69 5.04
C SER A 65 8.37 0.17 5.66
N ILE A 66 7.73 -0.84 5.07
CA ILE A 66 6.46 -1.39 5.54
C ILE A 66 6.74 -2.51 6.56
N LEU A 67 7.70 -3.39 6.26
CA LEU A 67 8.20 -4.38 7.22
C LEU A 67 8.81 -3.74 8.47
N GLY A 68 9.54 -2.63 8.33
CA GLY A 68 10.03 -1.84 9.46
C GLY A 68 8.90 -1.30 10.33
N SER A 69 7.89 -0.67 9.71
CA SER A 69 6.71 -0.15 10.42
C SER A 69 5.85 -1.22 11.11
N PHE A 70 5.90 -2.49 10.66
CA PHE A 70 5.21 -3.63 11.30
C PHE A 70 6.03 -4.30 12.41
N MET A 71 7.35 -4.10 12.45
CA MET A 71 8.23 -4.65 13.48
C MET A 71 8.52 -3.66 14.62
N GLU A 72 8.19 -2.39 14.42
CA GLU A 72 8.31 -1.31 15.41
C GLU A 72 6.98 -1.08 16.18
N SER A 73 5.95 -1.91 15.92
CA SER A 73 4.65 -1.92 16.61
C SER A 73 4.52 -3.05 17.62
#